data_AF-A0A7S4DGA4-F1
#
_entry.id   AF-A0A7S4DGA4-F1
#
_cell.length_a   1.000
_cell.length_b   1.000
_cell.length_c   1.000
_cell.angle_alpha   90.00
_cell.angle_beta   90.00
_cell.angle_gamma   90.00
#
_symmetry.space_group_name_H-M   'P 1'
#
loop_
_entity.id
_entity.type
_entity.pdbx_description
1 polymer ?
#
loop_
_entity_poly.entity_id
_entity_poly.type
_entity_poly.pdbx_seq_one_letter_code
_entity_poly.pdbx_strand_id
1 'polypeptide(L)'
;ALPATPEDAASAGLGPKRGAGGHGKKHDAWGRGEQHLTPAHPNFYPRLTMAALRRMLRDPSLAAHHGGALQGASFHFASLGRQRAAPFLAETVRDCLDAFPRAAFAAQELILQTLAGVAETM
;
A
#
# COMPACT_ATOMS: atom_id res chain seq x y z
N ALA A 1 -8.24 -66.90 -26.74
CA ALA A 1 -8.21 -66.76 -25.27
C ALA A 1 -6.89 -66.11 -24.88
N LEU A 2 -6.95 -65.17 -23.92
CA LEU A 2 -5.94 -64.19 -23.44
C LEU A 2 -5.92 -62.82 -24.16
N PRO A 3 -5.69 -61.72 -23.41
CA PRO A 3 -6.55 -60.53 -23.43
C PRO A 3 -5.93 -59.26 -24.04
N ALA A 4 -6.82 -58.35 -24.46
CA ALA A 4 -6.53 -57.01 -24.95
C ALA A 4 -6.35 -55.99 -23.81
N THR A 5 -5.63 -54.91 -24.14
CA THR A 5 -5.15 -53.78 -23.34
C THR A 5 -6.23 -52.88 -22.73
N PRO A 6 -5.91 -52.09 -21.68
CA PRO A 6 -6.85 -51.15 -21.06
C PRO A 6 -6.85 -49.83 -21.82
N GLU A 7 -7.81 -49.66 -22.73
CA GLU A 7 -8.28 -48.33 -23.11
C GLU A 7 -9.48 -48.01 -22.22
N ASP A 8 -9.20 -47.36 -21.10
CA ASP A 8 -10.21 -46.93 -20.15
C ASP A 8 -11.14 -45.91 -20.80
N ALA A 9 -12.32 -46.42 -21.10
CA ALA A 9 -13.57 -45.72 -21.24
C ALA A 9 -13.76 -44.72 -20.08
N ALA A 10 -13.64 -43.43 -20.38
CA ALA A 10 -14.18 -42.38 -19.54
C ALA A 10 -14.71 -41.23 -20.42
N SER A 11 -15.83 -41.50 -21.10
CA SER A 11 -16.65 -40.49 -21.77
C SER A 11 -18.04 -40.45 -21.14
N ALA A 12 -18.25 -39.46 -20.27
CA ALA A 12 -19.53 -38.84 -19.91
C ALA A 12 -19.15 -37.63 -19.03
N GLY A 13 -19.17 -36.38 -19.50
CA GLY A 13 -20.28 -35.68 -20.14
C GLY A 13 -20.82 -34.70 -19.12
N LEU A 14 -20.66 -33.38 -19.35
CA LEU A 14 -21.46 -32.25 -18.83
C LEU A 14 -20.90 -30.94 -19.43
N GLY A 15 -21.65 -30.29 -20.32
CA GLY A 15 -21.36 -28.94 -20.87
C GLY A 15 -21.75 -27.82 -19.90
N PRO A 16 -22.07 -26.59 -20.35
CA PRO A 16 -21.60 -25.83 -21.50
C PRO A 16 -20.81 -24.56 -21.10
N LYS A 17 -20.03 -24.00 -22.04
CA LYS A 17 -19.38 -22.69 -21.90
C LYS A 17 -20.40 -21.57 -21.66
N ARG A 18 -20.28 -20.85 -20.55
CA ARG A 18 -20.81 -19.49 -20.38
C ARG A 18 -19.66 -18.54 -20.04
N GLY A 19 -19.12 -17.91 -21.08
CA GLY A 19 -18.49 -16.61 -20.94
C GLY A 19 -19.58 -15.55 -20.82
N ALA A 20 -19.55 -14.77 -19.75
CA ALA A 20 -20.20 -13.46 -19.67
C ALA A 20 -19.41 -12.67 -18.63
N GLY A 21 -18.80 -11.58 -19.08
CA GLY A 21 -17.89 -10.75 -18.31
C GLY A 21 -18.54 -10.19 -17.05
N GLY A 22 -17.97 -10.55 -15.90
CA GLY A 22 -18.09 -9.77 -14.69
C GLY A 22 -16.95 -8.76 -14.68
N HIS A 23 -17.23 -7.53 -15.11
CA HIS A 23 -16.39 -6.37 -14.82
C HIS A 23 -16.52 -6.08 -13.31
N GLY A 24 -15.94 -6.96 -12.51
CA GLY A 24 -15.82 -6.78 -11.07
C GLY A 24 -14.80 -5.68 -10.85
N LYS A 25 -15.28 -4.44 -10.72
CA LYS A 25 -14.55 -3.38 -10.04
C LYS A 25 -14.06 -3.98 -8.73
N LYS A 26 -12.78 -4.32 -8.66
CA LYS A 26 -12.12 -4.65 -7.40
C LYS A 26 -12.16 -3.35 -6.60
N HIS A 27 -13.20 -3.22 -5.80
CA HIS A 27 -13.15 -2.33 -4.65
C HIS A 27 -12.03 -2.90 -3.80
N ASP A 28 -10.82 -2.37 -4.00
CA ASP A 28 -9.69 -2.64 -3.14
C ASP A 28 -10.09 -2.11 -1.77
N ALA A 29 -10.57 -3.04 -0.94
CA ALA A 29 -11.10 -2.79 0.37
C ALA A 29 -9.95 -2.35 1.29
N TRP A 30 -9.60 -1.07 1.23
CA TRP A 30 -8.71 -0.41 2.17
C TRP A 30 -9.49 -0.04 3.43
N GLY A 31 -9.94 -1.07 4.15
CA GLY A 31 -10.70 -0.93 5.38
C GLY A 31 -10.25 -1.96 6.39
N ARG A 32 -9.53 -1.49 7.42
CA ARG A 32 -9.44 -2.05 8.77
C ARG A 32 -9.26 -3.57 8.88
N GLY A 33 -8.02 -3.96 9.14
CA GLY A 33 -7.68 -5.33 9.52
C GLY A 33 -6.38 -5.70 8.86
N GLU A 34 -5.45 -6.21 9.65
CA GLU A 34 -4.16 -6.74 9.23
C GLU A 34 -4.38 -7.84 8.20
N GLN A 35 -4.52 -7.47 6.92
CA GLN A 35 -4.28 -8.41 5.84
C GLN A 35 -2.83 -8.85 6.03
N HIS A 36 -2.64 -10.13 6.34
CA HIS A 36 -1.32 -10.75 6.45
C HIS A 36 -0.72 -10.75 5.05
N LEU A 37 -0.14 -9.60 4.68
CA LEU A 37 0.47 -9.39 3.39
C LEU A 37 1.74 -10.23 3.38
N THR A 38 1.86 -11.11 2.41
CA THR A 38 3.12 -11.82 2.18
C THR A 38 4.11 -10.90 1.49
N PRO A 39 5.42 -11.14 1.59
CA PRO A 39 6.43 -10.37 0.85
C PRO A 39 6.22 -10.37 -0.68
N ALA A 40 5.52 -11.38 -1.20
CA ALA A 40 5.14 -11.45 -2.61
C ALA A 40 4.05 -10.44 -3.01
N HIS A 41 3.34 -9.85 -2.03
CA HIS A 41 2.28 -8.89 -2.32
C HIS A 41 2.87 -7.53 -2.76
N PRO A 42 2.42 -6.94 -3.87
CA PRO A 42 3.00 -5.71 -4.42
C PRO A 42 2.91 -4.49 -3.47
N ASN A 43 1.98 -4.50 -2.52
CA ASN A 43 1.84 -3.44 -1.50
C ASN A 43 2.55 -3.75 -0.18
N PHE A 44 3.24 -4.88 -0.04
CA PHE A 44 3.93 -5.26 1.20
C PHE A 44 5.02 -4.25 1.57
N TYR A 45 6.01 -4.06 0.69
CA TYR A 45 7.11 -3.13 0.93
C TYR A 45 6.65 -1.67 1.02
N PRO A 46 5.74 -1.19 0.16
CA PRO A 46 5.19 0.15 0.31
C PRO A 46 4.61 0.43 1.71
N ARG A 47 3.83 -0.53 2.23
CA ARG A 47 3.24 -0.43 3.57
C ARG A 47 4.27 -0.47 4.67
N LEU A 48 5.20 -1.41 4.60
CA LEU A 48 6.25 -1.56 5.62
C LEU A 48 7.10 -0.28 5.71
N THR A 49 7.54 0.24 4.57
CA THR A 49 8.33 1.47 4.50
C THR A 49 7.55 2.65 5.06
N MET A 50 6.31 2.87 4.64
CA MET A 50 5.52 4.00 5.14
C MET A 50 5.18 3.86 6.64
N ALA A 51 4.96 2.64 7.14
CA ALA A 51 4.78 2.40 8.57
C ALA A 51 6.05 2.76 9.38
N ALA A 52 7.22 2.38 8.88
CA ALA A 52 8.50 2.71 9.51
C ALA A 52 8.77 4.23 9.51
N LEU A 53 8.58 4.90 8.36
CA LEU A 53 8.77 6.35 8.23
C LEU A 53 7.86 7.13 9.17
N ARG A 54 6.57 6.78 9.24
CA ARG A 54 5.63 7.44 10.16
C ARG A 54 5.97 7.17 11.63
N ARG A 55 6.48 5.97 11.95
CA ARG A 55 6.96 5.68 13.31
C ARG A 55 8.14 6.59 13.69
N MET A 56 9.08 6.82 12.78
CA MET A 56 10.19 7.75 13.02
C MET A 56 9.70 9.18 13.26
N LEU A 57 8.71 9.65 12.50
CA LEU A 57 8.16 11.01 12.64
C LEU A 57 7.45 11.23 13.98
N ARG A 58 6.86 10.19 14.56
CA ARG A 58 6.21 10.27 15.87
C ARG A 58 7.18 10.20 17.05
N ASP A 59 8.42 9.75 16.83
CA ASP A 59 9.43 9.59 17.87
C ASP A 59 10.24 10.89 18.03
N PRO A 60 10.10 11.62 19.14
CA PRO A 60 10.84 12.87 19.37
C PRO A 60 12.34 12.63 19.57
N SER A 61 12.76 11.42 19.98
CA SER A 61 14.19 11.09 20.12
C SER A 61 14.91 11.03 18.77
N LEU A 62 14.15 10.90 17.67
CA LEU A 62 14.64 10.86 16.30
C LEU A 62 14.48 12.20 15.56
N ALA A 63 14.31 13.32 16.26
CA ALA A 63 14.08 14.63 15.66
C ALA A 63 15.14 15.02 14.61
N ALA A 64 16.41 14.69 14.84
CA ALA A 64 17.51 14.92 13.89
C ALA A 64 17.33 14.17 12.55
N HIS A 65 16.50 13.13 12.52
CA HIS A 65 16.23 12.29 11.36
C HIS A 65 14.86 12.56 10.72
N HIS A 66 14.04 13.45 11.29
CA HIS A 66 12.72 13.80 10.72
C HIS A 66 12.84 14.36 9.30
N GLY A 67 13.92 15.11 9.02
CA GLY A 67 14.31 15.54 7.66
C GLY A 67 14.33 14.40 6.64
N GLY A 68 15.15 13.39 6.90
CA GLY A 68 15.27 12.23 6.01
C GLY A 68 14.00 11.40 5.94
N ALA A 69 13.25 11.27 7.04
CA ALA A 69 11.99 10.54 7.06
C ALA A 69 10.92 11.23 6.19
N LEU A 70 10.81 12.56 6.25
CA LEU A 70 9.89 13.34 5.41
C LEU A 70 10.29 13.28 3.94
N GLN A 71 11.57 13.43 3.62
CA GLN A 71 12.06 13.29 2.23
C GLN A 71 11.77 11.88 1.68
N GLY A 72 11.98 10.83 2.48
CA GLY A 72 11.65 9.46 2.13
C GLY A 72 10.15 9.26 1.89
N ALA A 73 9.29 9.87 2.71
CA ALA A 73 7.84 9.82 2.54
C ALA A 73 7.41 10.49 1.23
N SER A 74 7.94 11.67 0.91
CA SER A 74 7.68 12.37 -0.35
C SER A 74 8.06 11.53 -1.57
N PHE A 75 9.25 10.92 -1.56
CA PHE A 75 9.68 10.02 -2.63
C PHE A 75 8.75 8.81 -2.78
N HIS A 76 8.27 8.27 -1.67
CA HIS A 76 7.34 7.14 -1.68
C HIS A 76 5.99 7.51 -2.31
N PHE A 77 5.46 8.70 -1.99
CA PHE A 77 4.24 9.21 -2.61
C PHE A 77 4.42 9.44 -4.12
N ALA A 78 5.56 9.99 -4.54
CA ALA A 78 5.88 10.18 -5.95
C ALA A 78 6.01 8.86 -6.71
N SER A 79 6.61 7.82 -6.10
CA SER A 79 6.86 6.52 -6.77
C SER A 79 5.62 5.60 -6.86
N LEU A 80 4.69 5.69 -5.91
CA LEU A 80 3.49 4.84 -5.88
C LEU A 80 2.38 5.32 -6.81
N GLY A 81 2.38 6.61 -7.17
CA GLY A 81 1.33 7.26 -7.94
C GLY A 81 0.02 7.45 -7.15
N ARG A 82 -0.86 8.28 -7.70
CA ARG A 82 -2.07 8.82 -7.02
C ARG A 82 -2.95 7.76 -6.34
N GLN A 83 -3.20 6.64 -7.02
CA GLN A 83 -4.15 5.62 -6.56
C GLN A 83 -3.62 4.76 -5.40
N ARG A 84 -2.31 4.49 -5.36
CA ARG A 84 -1.70 3.66 -4.31
C ARG A 84 -1.21 4.49 -3.12
N ALA A 85 -0.95 5.78 -3.34
CA ALA A 85 -0.58 6.76 -2.32
C ALA A 85 -1.74 7.15 -1.38
N ALA A 86 -2.96 7.24 -1.91
CA ALA A 86 -4.15 7.71 -1.19
C ALA A 86 -4.38 7.11 0.22
N PRO A 87 -4.30 5.79 0.46
CA PRO A 87 -4.53 5.22 1.79
C PRO A 87 -3.46 5.65 2.82
N PHE A 88 -2.24 5.95 2.36
CA PHE A 88 -1.16 6.40 3.23
C PHE A 88 -1.27 7.88 3.55
N LEU A 89 -1.83 8.67 2.62
CA LEU A 89 -1.91 10.12 2.75
C LEU A 89 -2.67 10.53 4.01
N ALA A 90 -3.89 10.01 4.21
CA ALA A 90 -4.73 10.40 5.33
C ALA A 90 -4.03 10.16 6.69
N GLU A 91 -3.33 9.04 6.80
CA GLU A 91 -2.64 8.70 8.03
C GLU A 91 -1.35 9.53 8.22
N THR A 92 -0.58 9.76 7.16
CA THR A 92 0.63 10.61 7.22
C THR A 92 0.28 12.06 7.53
N VAL A 93 -0.75 12.62 6.90
CA VAL A 93 -1.23 13.99 7.16
C VAL A 93 -1.65 14.14 8.62
N ARG A 94 -2.40 13.17 9.16
CA ARG A 94 -2.78 13.17 10.57
C ARG A 94 -1.55 13.17 11.48
N ASP A 95 -0.58 12.30 11.21
CA ASP A 95 0.64 12.19 12.02
C ASP A 95 1.47 13.48 11.99
N CYS A 96 1.56 14.12 10.82
CA CYS A 96 2.22 15.41 10.65
C CYS A 96 1.50 16.54 11.41
N LEU A 97 0.16 16.62 11.33
CA LEU A 97 -0.63 17.62 12.05
C LEU A 97 -0.60 17.43 13.56
N ASP A 98 -0.56 16.19 14.03
CA ASP A 98 -0.39 15.88 15.45
C ASP A 98 1.00 16.29 15.94
N ALA A 99 2.05 16.10 15.12
CA ALA A 99 3.43 16.48 15.46
C ALA A 99 3.68 18.00 15.38
N PHE A 100 2.97 18.71 14.49
CA PHE A 100 3.16 20.14 14.21
C PHE A 100 3.19 21.06 15.44
N PRO A 101 2.22 21.03 16.39
CA PRO A 101 2.24 21.94 17.54
C PRO A 101 3.36 21.66 18.54
N ARG A 102 4.01 20.48 18.47
CA ARG A 102 5.09 20.05 19.37
C ARG A 102 6.47 20.16 18.72
N ALA A 103 6.52 20.35 17.41
CA ALA A 103 7.74 20.46 16.63
C ALA A 103 8.38 21.85 16.79
N ALA A 104 9.72 21.90 16.73
CA ALA A 104 10.45 23.16 16.62
C ALA A 104 10.10 23.87 15.30
N PHE A 105 10.27 25.19 15.23
CA PHE A 105 9.91 26.00 14.06
C PHE A 105 10.47 25.46 12.73
N ALA A 106 11.75 25.07 12.71
CA ALA A 106 12.36 24.49 11.51
C ALA A 106 11.71 23.17 11.08
N ALA A 107 11.25 22.35 12.03
CA ALA A 107 10.53 21.11 11.74
C ALA A 107 9.08 21.37 11.32
N GLN A 108 8.43 22.42 11.85
CA GLN A 108 7.11 22.86 11.40
C GLN A 108 7.13 23.27 9.93
N GLU A 109 8.12 24.06 9.53
CA GLU A 109 8.31 24.47 8.14
C GLU A 109 8.51 23.24 7.23
N LEU A 110 9.37 22.31 7.64
CA LEU A 110 9.64 21.08 6.90
C LEU A 110 8.39 20.21 6.74
N ILE A 111 7.57 20.11 7.78
CA ILE A 111 6.27 19.42 7.72
C ILE A 111 5.36 20.07 6.69
N LEU A 112 5.22 21.41 6.72
CA LEU A 112 4.36 22.14 5.78
C LEU A 112 4.85 22.01 4.33
N GLN A 113 6.16 22.13 4.10
CA GLN A 113 6.77 21.94 2.78
C GLN A 113 6.51 20.51 2.25
N THR A 114 6.63 19.51 3.12
CA THR A 114 6.35 18.12 2.75
C THR A 114 4.89 17.92 2.37
N LEU A 115 3.96 18.49 3.14
CA LEU A 115 2.52 18.42 2.83
C LEU A 115 2.19 19.11 1.50
N ALA A 116 2.79 20.27 1.23
CA ALA A 116 2.64 20.97 -0.05
C ALA A 116 3.16 20.14 -1.23
N GLY A 117 4.38 19.60 -1.12
CA GLY A 117 4.96 18.76 -2.17
C GLY A 117 4.18 17.47 -2.44
N VAL A 118 3.62 16.85 -1.39
CA VAL A 118 2.72 15.69 -1.56
C VAL A 118 1.41 16.10 -2.24
N ALA A 119 0.85 17.28 -1.93
CA ALA A 119 -0.35 17.78 -2.60
C ALA A 119 -0.14 18.07 -4.09
N GLU A 120 1.04 18.55 -4.48
CA GLU A 120 1.38 18.83 -5.89
C GLU A 120 1.64 17.57 -6.72
N THR A 121 2.20 16.53 -6.10
CA THR A 121 2.56 15.27 -6.77
C THR A 121 1.39 14.29 -6.86
N MET A 122 0.35 14.48 -6.05
CA MET A 122 -0.91 13.74 -6.10
C MET A 122 -1.93 14.34 -7.07
#